data_AF-A0AAD6DTK0-F1
#
_entry.id   AF-A0AAD6DTK0-F1
#
_cell.length_a   1.000
_cell.length_b   1.000
_cell.length_c   1.000
_cell.angle_alpha   90.00
_cell.angle_beta   90.00
_cell.angle_gamma   90.00
#
_symmetry.space_group_name_H-M   'P 1'
#
loop_
_entity.id
_entity.type
_entity.pdbx_description
1 polymer ?
#
loop_
_entity_poly.entity_id
_entity_poly.type
_entity_poly.pdbx_seq_one_letter_code
_entity_poly.pdbx_strand_id
1 'polypeptide(L)'
;MGVGEIELRKRLWWWVYVFDRFTSILHRLPPLINDADVDNDLPIDCLNDLEATELSHPLPGERTAVFVFLQYVSLGKKLSRILDLLYTMTQRRDGARKIMDLERDLRVWNQNLKADGIPFDIGITGLQHSSDGANHSYESTNIWLQLMANITMTLIHRPGLSFDDTTSEFGNCLKACLDSGSAILFLVETSNIPKWLRNLSLVGPATIFQSALVYIYSQFKYHTFKPDGFPALDTSMGMVSKGISILTIESTRATRAQGGFYSKSLSEIIKTLQTLLSSLPAMQGLVETPHVMNDGVSVSNAPDTFDEQNWGGNALDSLNYMTASDWMGDPSGPFMGFMDLGES
;
A
#
# COMPACT_ATOMS: atom_id res chain seq x y z
N MET A 1 -2.82 15.67 36.46
CA MET A 1 -2.75 15.52 35.00
C MET A 1 -4.09 15.96 34.46
N GLY A 2 -4.13 16.92 33.55
CA GLY A 2 -5.41 17.42 33.00
C GLY A 2 -6.10 16.33 32.16
N VAL A 3 -7.43 16.40 32.02
CA VAL A 3 -8.18 15.38 31.26
C VAL A 3 -7.78 15.40 29.78
N GLY A 4 -7.56 16.58 29.19
CA GLY A 4 -7.01 16.73 27.84
C GLY A 4 -5.62 16.10 27.67
N GLU A 5 -4.74 16.27 28.66
CA GLU A 5 -3.40 15.67 28.66
C GLU A 5 -3.47 14.14 28.68
N ILE A 6 -4.42 13.55 29.42
CA ILE A 6 -4.61 12.09 29.51
C ILE A 6 -5.02 11.53 28.16
N GLU A 7 -5.99 12.16 27.50
CA GLU A 7 -6.43 11.74 26.16
C GLU A 7 -5.32 11.90 25.13
N LEU A 8 -4.50 12.95 25.22
CA LEU A 8 -3.33 13.11 24.35
C LEU A 8 -2.33 11.96 24.53
N ARG A 9 -2.04 11.54 25.78
CA ARG A 9 -1.13 10.41 26.03
C ARG A 9 -1.67 9.09 25.47
N LYS A 10 -2.98 8.84 25.59
CA LYS A 10 -3.60 7.66 24.96
C LYS A 10 -3.40 7.68 23.45
N ARG A 11 -3.67 8.82 22.80
CA ARG A 11 -3.50 8.97 21.34
C ARG A 11 -2.05 8.75 20.94
N LEU A 12 -1.09 9.33 21.65
CA LEU A 12 0.33 9.15 21.39
C LEU A 12 0.75 7.68 21.53
N TRP A 13 0.30 7.00 22.59
CA TRP A 13 0.60 5.58 22.81
C TRP A 13 0.09 4.71 21.66
N TRP A 14 -1.16 4.90 21.25
CA TRP A 14 -1.73 4.17 20.11
C TRP A 14 -1.07 4.52 18.79
N TRP A 15 -0.52 5.73 18.66
CA TRP A 15 0.28 6.12 17.51
C TRP A 15 1.57 5.31 17.43
N VAL A 16 2.28 5.20 18.56
CA VAL A 16 3.51 4.38 18.66
C VAL A 16 3.20 2.91 18.38
N TYR A 17 2.10 2.38 18.92
CA TYR A 17 1.65 1.02 18.63
C TYR A 17 1.47 0.78 17.13
N VAL A 18 0.74 1.66 16.46
CA VAL A 18 0.47 1.55 15.03
C VAL A 18 1.75 1.69 14.21
N PHE A 19 2.62 2.64 14.58
CA PHE A 19 3.91 2.86 13.93
C PHE A 19 4.81 1.62 14.00
N ASP A 20 4.90 0.98 15.17
CA ASP A 20 5.66 -0.27 15.37
C ASP A 20 5.22 -1.37 14.39
N ARG A 21 3.90 -1.52 14.15
CA ARG A 21 3.39 -2.50 13.17
C ARG A 21 3.85 -2.16 11.75
N PHE A 22 3.83 -0.88 11.38
CA PHE A 22 4.26 -0.46 10.05
C PHE A 22 5.74 -0.65 9.81
N THR A 23 6.57 -0.21 10.75
CA THR A 23 8.03 -0.40 10.64
C THR A 23 8.39 -1.88 10.62
N SER A 24 7.68 -2.70 11.39
CA SER A 24 7.87 -4.16 11.40
C SER A 24 7.55 -4.80 10.05
N ILE A 25 6.44 -4.42 9.41
CA ILE A 25 6.10 -4.89 8.05
C ILE A 25 7.16 -4.43 7.05
N LEU A 26 7.52 -3.15 7.11
CA LEU A 26 8.43 -2.52 6.17
C LEU A 26 9.82 -3.15 6.20
N HIS A 27 10.36 -3.35 7.41
CA HIS A 27 11.69 -3.92 7.61
C HIS A 27 11.68 -5.45 7.74
N ARG A 28 10.51 -6.09 7.66
CA ARG A 28 10.32 -7.54 7.86
C ARG A 28 10.86 -8.02 9.20
N LEU A 29 10.64 -7.22 10.23
CA LEU A 29 11.04 -7.49 11.60
C LEU A 29 9.82 -7.90 12.44
N PRO A 30 10.01 -8.67 13.53
CA PRO A 30 8.96 -8.85 14.53
C PRO A 30 8.58 -7.51 15.16
N PRO A 31 7.28 -7.26 15.45
CA PRO A 31 6.84 -6.13 16.27
C PRO A 31 7.55 -6.06 17.61
N LEU A 32 7.90 -4.85 18.04
CA LEU A 32 8.52 -4.61 19.34
C LEU A 32 7.48 -4.68 20.47
N ILE A 33 6.28 -4.19 20.22
CA ILE A 33 5.18 -4.20 21.19
C ILE A 33 4.42 -5.52 21.04
N ASN A 34 4.35 -6.29 22.12
CA ASN A 34 3.60 -7.53 22.16
C ASN A 34 2.12 -7.25 22.49
N ASP A 35 1.20 -7.78 21.70
CA ASP A 35 -0.25 -7.57 21.89
C ASP A 35 -0.76 -8.11 23.23
N ALA A 36 -0.10 -9.11 23.81
CA ALA A 36 -0.48 -9.65 25.13
C ALA A 36 -0.22 -8.65 26.28
N ASP A 37 0.69 -7.69 26.07
CA ASP A 37 1.10 -6.70 27.06
C ASP A 37 0.38 -5.35 26.85
N VAL A 38 -0.58 -5.29 25.93
CA VAL A 38 -1.37 -4.09 25.63
C VAL A 38 -2.63 -4.04 26.50
N ASP A 39 -2.60 -3.22 27.55
CA ASP A 39 -3.72 -2.98 28.47
C ASP A 39 -4.26 -1.55 28.43
N ASN A 40 -3.74 -0.71 27.52
CA ASN A 40 -4.14 0.69 27.41
C ASN A 40 -5.53 0.85 26.78
N ASP A 41 -6.36 1.72 27.36
CA ASP A 41 -7.66 2.09 26.81
C ASP A 41 -7.54 2.82 25.46
N LEU A 42 -8.54 2.65 24.60
CA LEU A 42 -8.67 3.47 23.39
C LEU A 42 -8.98 4.93 23.77
N PRO A 43 -8.51 5.91 22.98
CA PRO A 43 -8.92 7.30 23.11
C PRO A 43 -10.42 7.45 22.92
N ILE A 44 -11.00 8.46 23.55
CA ILE A 44 -12.40 8.81 23.36
C ILE A 44 -12.52 9.76 22.17
N ASP A 45 -13.58 9.61 21.38
CA ASP A 45 -13.94 10.58 20.34
C ASP A 45 -14.40 11.88 21.01
N CYS A 46 -13.47 12.82 21.17
CA CYS A 46 -13.67 14.11 21.83
C CYS A 46 -12.87 15.21 21.11
N LEU A 47 -13.32 16.46 21.26
CA LEU A 47 -12.66 17.63 20.68
C LEU A 47 -11.25 17.79 21.26
N ASN A 48 -10.35 18.33 20.44
CA ASN A 48 -8.93 18.39 20.74
C ASN A 48 -8.63 19.65 21.56
N ASP A 49 -8.63 19.54 22.88
CA ASP A 49 -8.30 20.64 23.80
C ASP A 49 -7.37 20.13 24.91
N LEU A 50 -6.15 20.67 24.96
CA LEU A 50 -5.11 20.29 25.91
C LEU A 50 -5.32 20.91 27.30
N GLU A 51 -5.93 22.09 27.33
CA GLU A 51 -6.19 22.87 28.55
C GLU A 51 -7.58 22.56 29.13
N ALA A 52 -8.35 21.72 28.44
CA ALA A 52 -9.67 21.26 28.86
C ALA A 52 -9.65 20.69 30.29
N THR A 53 -10.47 21.32 31.14
CA THR A 53 -10.82 20.78 32.47
C THR A 53 -11.82 19.62 32.35
N GLU A 54 -12.64 19.60 31.29
CA GLU A 54 -13.62 18.57 30.98
C GLU A 54 -13.62 18.22 29.47
N LEU A 55 -13.92 16.97 29.11
CA LEU A 55 -13.94 16.54 27.71
C LEU A 55 -15.20 17.04 27.00
N SER A 56 -15.00 17.70 25.85
CA SER A 56 -16.08 18.07 24.96
C SER A 56 -16.34 16.95 23.95
N HIS A 57 -17.56 16.40 23.98
CA HIS A 57 -17.98 15.34 23.07
C HIS A 57 -18.64 15.91 21.81
N PRO A 58 -18.46 15.27 20.64
CA PRO A 58 -19.20 15.64 19.44
C PRO A 58 -20.71 15.44 19.64
N LEU A 59 -21.53 16.17 18.88
CA LEU A 59 -22.97 15.95 18.90
C LEU A 59 -23.31 14.54 18.37
N PRO A 60 -24.49 13.98 18.70
CA PRO A 60 -24.94 12.73 18.12
C PRO A 60 -24.94 12.78 16.59
N GLY A 61 -24.21 11.85 15.95
CA GLY A 61 -24.05 11.81 14.49
C GLY A 61 -22.85 12.61 13.97
N GLU A 62 -22.26 13.47 14.79
CA GLU A 62 -20.97 14.09 14.48
C GLU A 62 -19.82 13.17 14.88
N ARG A 63 -18.69 13.34 14.20
CA ARG A 63 -17.44 12.62 14.43
C ARG A 63 -16.29 13.60 14.36
N THR A 64 -15.29 13.40 15.20
CA THR A 64 -14.06 14.21 15.15
C THR A 64 -12.95 13.49 14.37
N ALA A 65 -11.81 14.16 14.17
CA ALA A 65 -10.60 13.53 13.64
C ALA A 65 -10.18 12.28 14.46
N VAL A 66 -10.52 12.24 15.75
CA VAL A 66 -10.20 11.13 16.65
C VAL A 66 -10.93 9.85 16.23
N PHE A 67 -12.18 9.96 15.75
CA PHE A 67 -12.87 8.81 15.19
C PHE A 67 -12.06 8.16 14.06
N VAL A 68 -11.59 8.96 13.10
CA VAL A 68 -10.79 8.46 11.97
C VAL A 68 -9.47 7.85 12.45
N PHE A 69 -8.85 8.45 13.48
CA PHE A 69 -7.67 7.88 14.14
C PHE A 69 -7.96 6.53 14.82
N LEU A 70 -9.10 6.36 15.49
CA LEU A 70 -9.49 5.07 16.08
C LEU A 70 -9.63 3.97 15.02
N GLN A 71 -10.09 4.33 13.82
CA GLN A 71 -10.16 3.40 12.68
C GLN A 71 -8.78 3.04 12.14
N TYR A 72 -7.84 3.99 12.15
CA TYR A 72 -6.45 3.73 11.84
C TYR A 72 -5.78 2.80 12.87
N VAL A 73 -6.09 2.98 14.16
CA VAL A 73 -5.67 2.07 15.24
C VAL A 73 -6.25 0.67 15.06
N SER A 74 -7.52 0.57 14.67
CA SER A 74 -8.18 -0.69 14.34
C SER A 74 -7.45 -1.43 13.21
N LEU A 75 -7.06 -0.72 12.13
CA LEU A 75 -6.20 -1.29 11.09
C LEU A 75 -4.85 -1.77 11.63
N GLY A 76 -4.19 -1.00 12.51
CA GLY A 76 -2.94 -1.40 13.16
C GLY A 76 -3.07 -2.72 13.92
N LYS A 77 -4.17 -2.93 14.65
CA LYS A 77 -4.47 -4.21 15.33
C LYS A 77 -4.66 -5.36 14.34
N LYS A 78 -5.35 -5.11 13.22
CA LYS A 78 -5.50 -6.11 12.15
C LYS A 78 -4.16 -6.48 11.53
N LEU A 79 -3.29 -5.50 11.31
CA LEU A 79 -1.93 -5.72 10.80
C LEU A 79 -1.07 -6.56 11.75
N SER A 80 -1.19 -6.33 13.07
CA SER A 80 -0.57 -7.19 14.08
C SER A 80 -0.97 -8.65 13.90
N ARG A 81 -2.27 -8.92 13.82
CA ARG A 81 -2.81 -10.26 13.61
C ARG A 81 -2.36 -10.88 12.28
N ILE A 82 -2.24 -10.09 11.22
CA ILE A 82 -1.73 -10.54 9.91
C ILE A 82 -0.27 -10.97 10.03
N LEU A 83 0.58 -10.15 10.68
CA LEU A 83 1.98 -10.49 10.91
C LEU A 83 2.11 -11.81 11.65
N ASP A 84 1.37 -11.98 12.75
CA ASP A 84 1.40 -13.17 13.60
C ASP A 84 0.94 -14.43 12.87
N LEU A 85 -0.16 -14.34 12.10
CA LEU A 85 -0.78 -15.51 11.48
C LEU A 85 -0.15 -15.93 10.16
N LEU A 86 0.34 -14.97 9.36
CA LEU A 86 0.78 -15.22 7.97
C LEU A 86 2.28 -15.03 7.75
N TYR A 87 2.93 -14.16 8.53
CA TYR A 87 4.32 -13.75 8.29
C TYR A 87 5.31 -14.28 9.34
N THR A 88 4.84 -15.06 10.32
CA THR A 88 5.71 -15.82 11.22
C THR A 88 6.01 -17.23 10.68
N MET A 89 7.16 -17.78 11.06
CA MET A 89 7.57 -19.15 10.69
C MET A 89 6.74 -20.23 11.41
N THR A 90 6.18 -19.89 12.57
CA THR A 90 5.58 -20.85 13.52
C THR A 90 4.15 -21.23 13.16
N GLN A 91 3.46 -20.43 12.35
CA GLN A 91 2.01 -20.52 12.15
C GLN A 91 1.58 -20.88 10.71
N ARG A 92 2.45 -21.48 9.89
CA ARG A 92 2.21 -21.62 8.43
C ARG A 92 1.11 -22.60 7.98
N ARG A 93 0.56 -23.41 8.87
CA ARG A 93 -0.52 -24.34 8.51
C ARG A 93 -1.84 -23.61 8.30
N ASP A 94 -2.70 -24.16 7.44
CA ASP A 94 -4.03 -23.63 7.12
C ASP A 94 -4.03 -22.20 6.55
N GLY A 95 -3.01 -21.85 5.76
CA GLY A 95 -2.85 -20.52 5.16
C GLY A 95 -4.11 -20.03 4.43
N ALA A 96 -4.73 -20.86 3.59
CA ALA A 96 -5.95 -20.49 2.87
C ALA A 96 -7.11 -20.10 3.81
N ARG A 97 -7.33 -20.87 4.89
CA ARG A 97 -8.36 -20.53 5.90
C ARG A 97 -8.04 -19.23 6.62
N LYS A 98 -6.78 -19.02 7.02
CA LYS A 98 -6.33 -17.79 7.69
C LYS A 98 -6.53 -16.56 6.81
N ILE A 99 -6.20 -16.67 5.52
CA ILE A 99 -6.42 -15.62 4.52
C ILE A 99 -7.90 -15.25 4.47
N MET A 100 -8.80 -16.24 4.31
CA MET A 100 -10.25 -16.00 4.27
C MET A 100 -10.78 -15.34 5.56
N ASP A 101 -10.32 -15.80 6.73
CA ASP A 101 -10.75 -15.22 8.01
C ASP A 101 -10.30 -13.78 8.20
N LEU A 102 -9.06 -13.46 7.81
CA LEU A 102 -8.50 -12.11 7.87
C LEU A 102 -9.16 -11.18 6.85
N GLU A 103 -9.40 -11.66 5.63
CA GLU A 103 -10.12 -10.91 4.59
C GLU A 103 -11.53 -10.56 5.09
N ARG A 104 -12.28 -11.55 5.62
CA ARG A 104 -13.62 -11.34 6.16
C ARG A 104 -13.61 -10.29 7.28
N ASP A 105 -12.67 -10.39 8.21
CA ASP A 105 -12.54 -9.43 9.32
C ASP A 105 -12.24 -8.00 8.82
N LEU A 106 -11.42 -7.85 7.78
CA LEU A 106 -11.14 -6.56 7.15
C LEU A 106 -12.36 -6.01 6.39
N ARG A 107 -13.12 -6.88 5.69
CA ARG A 107 -14.35 -6.49 4.98
C ARG A 107 -15.46 -6.05 5.94
N VAL A 108 -15.65 -6.74 7.06
CA VAL A 108 -16.61 -6.35 8.11
C VAL A 108 -16.24 -4.98 8.69
N TRP A 109 -14.96 -4.74 8.95
CA TRP A 109 -14.49 -3.41 9.37
C TRP A 109 -14.82 -2.33 8.34
N ASN A 110 -14.58 -2.58 7.04
CA ASN A 110 -14.93 -1.63 5.99
C ASN A 110 -16.44 -1.36 5.90
N GLN A 111 -17.27 -2.39 6.11
CA GLN A 111 -18.73 -2.23 6.13
C GLN A 111 -19.20 -1.36 7.30
N ASN A 112 -18.60 -1.54 8.48
CA ASN A 112 -18.90 -0.71 9.65
C ASN A 112 -18.48 0.75 9.43
N LEU A 113 -17.31 0.98 8.82
CA LEU A 113 -16.86 2.34 8.45
C LEU A 113 -17.85 3.06 7.54
N LYS A 114 -18.40 2.35 6.56
CA LYS A 114 -19.42 2.91 5.66
C LYS A 114 -20.68 3.28 6.40
N ALA A 115 -21.14 2.42 7.31
CA ALA A 115 -22.29 2.70 8.16
C ALA A 115 -22.06 3.94 9.05
N ASP A 116 -20.81 4.18 9.44
CA ASP A 116 -20.37 5.37 10.18
C ASP A 116 -20.08 6.60 9.30
N GLY A 117 -20.39 6.56 8.01
CA GLY A 117 -20.30 7.73 7.11
C GLY A 117 -18.95 7.94 6.42
N ILE A 118 -18.08 6.92 6.37
CA ILE A 118 -16.83 6.94 5.59
C ILE A 118 -16.99 6.03 4.35
N PRO A 119 -17.36 6.57 3.17
CA PRO A 119 -17.78 5.78 2.02
C PRO A 119 -16.60 5.39 1.12
N PHE A 120 -15.91 4.29 1.43
CA PHE A 120 -14.97 3.70 0.49
C PHE A 120 -15.07 2.17 0.41
N ASP A 121 -14.59 1.63 -0.71
CA ASP A 121 -14.47 0.19 -0.92
C ASP A 121 -13.02 -0.22 -1.14
N ILE A 122 -12.63 -1.31 -0.48
CA ILE A 122 -11.33 -1.95 -0.70
C ILE A 122 -11.35 -2.65 -2.06
N GLY A 123 -10.35 -2.39 -2.90
CA GLY A 123 -10.19 -2.96 -4.24
C GLY A 123 -10.95 -2.24 -5.36
N ILE A 124 -11.67 -1.14 -5.07
CA ILE A 124 -12.43 -0.40 -6.07
C ILE A 124 -11.72 0.90 -6.44
N THR A 125 -11.49 1.11 -7.73
CA THR A 125 -10.94 2.35 -8.28
C THR A 125 -12.06 3.38 -8.47
N GLY A 126 -12.18 4.32 -7.54
CA GLY A 126 -13.11 5.44 -7.62
C GLY A 126 -13.43 5.99 -6.24
N LEU A 127 -13.39 7.31 -6.07
CA LEU A 127 -13.99 7.94 -4.89
C LEU A 127 -15.51 7.86 -5.06
N GLN A 128 -16.19 7.16 -4.15
CA GLN A 128 -17.60 7.42 -3.91
C GLN A 128 -17.67 8.78 -3.21
N HIS A 129 -17.66 9.86 -3.99
CA HIS A 129 -17.94 11.17 -3.45
C HIS A 129 -19.39 11.14 -2.94
N SER A 130 -19.57 11.11 -1.63
CA SER A 130 -20.86 11.48 -1.04
C SER A 130 -21.16 12.89 -1.50
N SER A 131 -22.21 13.04 -2.30
CA SER A 131 -22.71 14.31 -2.81
C SER A 131 -23.29 15.23 -1.72
N ASP A 132 -23.27 14.81 -0.46
CA ASP A 132 -23.65 15.63 0.68
C ASP A 132 -22.42 16.41 1.19
N GLY A 133 -22.40 17.71 0.89
CA GLY A 133 -21.33 18.66 1.18
C GLY A 133 -21.07 18.96 2.66
N ALA A 134 -21.20 17.97 3.56
CA ALA A 134 -21.12 18.18 5.00
C ALA A 134 -19.75 17.86 5.64
N ASN A 135 -18.80 17.16 5.00
CA ASN A 135 -17.57 16.73 5.68
C ASN A 135 -16.31 16.66 4.80
N HIS A 136 -15.95 17.75 4.11
CA HIS A 136 -14.64 17.86 3.43
C HIS A 136 -13.44 17.89 4.40
N SER A 137 -13.68 18.09 5.70
CA SER A 137 -12.64 18.29 6.71
C SER A 137 -11.68 17.09 6.89
N TYR A 138 -12.05 15.89 6.43
CA TYR A 138 -11.25 14.67 6.63
C TYR A 138 -10.98 13.89 5.34
N GLU A 139 -11.17 14.50 4.17
CA GLU A 139 -11.02 13.83 2.87
C GLU A 139 -9.64 13.17 2.70
N SER A 140 -8.57 13.87 3.09
CA SER A 140 -7.20 13.33 3.05
C SER A 140 -7.01 12.13 3.97
N THR A 141 -7.66 12.11 5.14
CA THR A 141 -7.57 11.02 6.12
C THR A 141 -8.40 9.82 5.67
N ASN A 142 -9.53 10.04 5.00
CA ASN A 142 -10.36 8.97 4.43
C ASN A 142 -9.64 8.27 3.26
N ILE A 143 -9.04 9.06 2.35
CA ILE A 143 -8.17 8.56 1.29
C ILE A 143 -7.04 7.72 1.89
N TRP A 144 -6.43 8.22 2.96
CA TRP A 144 -5.37 7.53 3.66
C TRP A 144 -5.83 6.19 4.27
N LEU A 145 -6.98 6.17 4.95
CA LEU A 145 -7.56 4.92 5.46
C LEU A 145 -7.82 3.92 4.33
N GLN A 146 -8.38 4.38 3.21
CA GLN A 146 -8.62 3.53 2.04
C GLN A 146 -7.31 2.96 1.50
N LEU A 147 -6.27 3.79 1.39
CA LEU A 147 -4.96 3.36 0.94
C LEU A 147 -4.36 2.28 1.85
N MET A 148 -4.43 2.50 3.17
CA MET A 148 -3.93 1.55 4.15
C MET A 148 -4.75 0.25 4.19
N ALA A 149 -6.06 0.31 3.99
CA ALA A 149 -6.91 -0.86 3.87
C ALA A 149 -6.57 -1.71 2.63
N ASN A 150 -6.28 -1.08 1.48
CA ASN A 150 -5.83 -1.78 0.29
C ASN A 150 -4.43 -2.41 0.47
N ILE A 151 -3.51 -1.73 1.14
CA ILE A 151 -2.21 -2.32 1.48
C ILE A 151 -2.38 -3.52 2.40
N THR A 152 -3.25 -3.40 3.41
CA THR A 152 -3.59 -4.50 4.33
C THR A 152 -4.16 -5.70 3.56
N MET A 153 -5.05 -5.47 2.60
CA MET A 153 -5.61 -6.51 1.73
C MET A 153 -4.52 -7.20 0.89
N THR A 154 -3.61 -6.44 0.29
CA THR A 154 -2.46 -7.01 -0.42
C THR A 154 -1.61 -7.90 0.49
N LEU A 155 -1.36 -7.49 1.75
CA LEU A 155 -0.61 -8.30 2.72
C LEU A 155 -1.35 -9.58 3.11
N ILE A 156 -2.68 -9.55 3.23
CA ILE A 156 -3.48 -10.75 3.52
C ILE A 156 -3.32 -11.78 2.39
N HIS A 157 -3.43 -11.37 1.13
CA HIS A 157 -3.47 -12.30 0.00
C HIS A 157 -2.11 -12.67 -0.57
N ARG A 158 -1.06 -11.86 -0.35
CA ARG A 158 0.27 -12.09 -0.92
C ARG A 158 0.85 -13.49 -0.64
N PRO A 159 0.75 -14.08 0.56
CA PRO A 159 1.23 -15.44 0.81
C PRO A 159 0.55 -16.50 -0.08
N GLY A 160 -0.71 -16.28 -0.45
CA GLY A 160 -1.47 -17.17 -1.33
C GLY A 160 -0.97 -17.20 -2.77
N LEU A 161 -0.13 -16.25 -3.18
CA LEU A 161 0.55 -16.28 -4.48
C LEU A 161 1.62 -17.38 -4.58
N SER A 162 1.96 -18.02 -3.45
CA SER A 162 2.84 -19.21 -3.40
C SER A 162 2.07 -20.54 -3.47
N PHE A 163 0.74 -20.50 -3.48
CA PHE A 163 -0.06 -21.69 -3.71
C PHE A 163 0.11 -22.19 -5.14
N ASP A 164 -0.29 -23.44 -5.37
CA ASP A 164 -0.32 -24.02 -6.70
C ASP A 164 -1.22 -23.18 -7.61
N ASP A 165 -0.70 -22.79 -8.79
CA ASP A 165 -1.34 -21.85 -9.69
C ASP A 165 -2.56 -22.43 -10.42
N THR A 166 -2.84 -23.72 -10.24
CA THR A 166 -4.07 -24.38 -10.70
C THR A 166 -5.24 -24.27 -9.71
N THR A 167 -4.98 -23.81 -8.49
CA THR A 167 -5.98 -23.74 -7.42
C THR A 167 -6.84 -22.48 -7.50
N SER A 168 -8.09 -22.59 -7.04
CA SER A 168 -8.99 -21.43 -6.94
C SER A 168 -8.50 -20.40 -5.91
N GLU A 169 -7.82 -20.88 -4.88
CA GLU A 169 -7.23 -20.12 -3.80
C GLU A 169 -6.14 -19.19 -4.32
N PHE A 170 -5.26 -19.70 -5.20
CA PHE A 170 -4.29 -18.88 -5.92
C PHE A 170 -4.98 -17.78 -6.72
N GLY A 171 -6.00 -18.15 -7.52
CA GLY A 171 -6.77 -17.22 -8.34
C GLY A 171 -7.41 -16.10 -7.53
N ASN A 172 -8.07 -16.43 -6.43
CA ASN A 172 -8.71 -15.47 -5.54
C ASN A 172 -7.69 -14.51 -4.91
N CYS A 173 -6.53 -15.02 -4.48
CA CYS A 173 -5.47 -14.19 -3.92
C CYS A 173 -4.87 -13.25 -4.96
N LEU A 174 -4.61 -13.75 -6.17
CA LEU A 174 -4.09 -12.94 -7.27
C LEU A 174 -5.08 -11.84 -7.66
N LYS A 175 -6.37 -12.15 -7.74
CA LYS A 175 -7.42 -11.17 -8.01
C LYS A 175 -7.50 -10.09 -6.94
N ALA A 176 -7.49 -10.46 -5.66
CA ALA A 176 -7.49 -9.50 -4.56
C ALA A 176 -6.26 -8.57 -4.56
N CYS A 177 -5.08 -9.10 -4.89
CA CYS A 177 -3.87 -8.30 -5.06
C CYS A 177 -3.94 -7.36 -6.27
N LEU A 178 -4.53 -7.78 -7.39
CA LEU A 178 -4.74 -6.93 -8.57
C LEU A 178 -5.71 -5.77 -8.24
N ASP A 179 -6.87 -6.09 -7.68
CA ASP A 179 -7.90 -5.10 -7.34
C ASP A 179 -7.37 -4.07 -6.33
N SER A 180 -6.67 -4.54 -5.29
CA SER A 180 -6.03 -3.67 -4.29
C SER A 180 -4.87 -2.86 -4.89
N GLY A 181 -4.06 -3.48 -5.76
CA GLY A 181 -2.97 -2.81 -6.46
C GLY A 181 -3.46 -1.68 -7.36
N SER A 182 -4.53 -1.91 -8.12
CA SER A 182 -5.23 -0.89 -8.91
C SER A 182 -5.70 0.29 -8.06
N ALA A 183 -6.39 0.00 -6.95
CA ALA A 183 -6.87 1.02 -6.03
C ALA A 183 -5.72 1.84 -5.43
N ILE A 184 -4.61 1.20 -5.06
CA ILE A 184 -3.40 1.88 -4.57
C ILE A 184 -2.84 2.82 -5.63
N LEU A 185 -2.63 2.35 -6.87
CA LEU A 185 -2.08 3.18 -7.95
C LEU A 185 -2.99 4.39 -8.24
N PHE A 186 -4.30 4.16 -8.29
CA PHE A 186 -5.28 5.22 -8.50
C PHE A 186 -5.26 6.26 -7.37
N LEU A 187 -5.28 5.82 -6.11
CA LEU A 187 -5.27 6.72 -4.95
C LEU A 187 -3.98 7.54 -4.88
N VAL A 188 -2.82 6.91 -5.10
CA VAL A 188 -1.53 7.61 -5.08
C VAL A 188 -1.43 8.67 -6.17
N GLU A 189 -1.96 8.40 -7.36
CA GLU A 189 -1.96 9.32 -8.50
C GLU A 189 -2.93 10.49 -8.31
N THR A 190 -4.15 10.21 -7.87
CA THR A 190 -5.23 11.20 -7.77
C THR A 190 -5.17 12.05 -6.50
N SER A 191 -4.56 11.53 -5.44
CA SER A 191 -4.65 12.14 -4.12
C SER A 191 -3.47 13.03 -3.81
N ASN A 192 -3.75 14.23 -3.31
CA ASN A 192 -2.76 15.10 -2.70
C ASN A 192 -2.53 14.73 -1.21
N ILE A 193 -2.18 13.46 -0.95
CA ILE A 193 -1.84 13.00 0.40
C ILE A 193 -0.68 13.85 0.91
N PRO A 194 -0.82 14.49 2.10
CA PRO A 194 0.23 15.32 2.68
C PRO A 194 1.56 14.56 2.76
N LYS A 195 2.66 15.24 2.47
CA LYS A 195 4.00 14.62 2.47
C LYS A 195 4.30 13.90 3.79
N TRP A 196 4.00 14.53 4.92
CA TRP A 196 4.23 13.92 6.24
C TRP A 196 3.46 12.61 6.44
N LEU A 197 2.26 12.47 5.86
CA LEU A 197 1.46 11.26 5.97
C LEU A 197 2.02 10.15 5.06
N ARG A 198 2.54 10.52 3.87
CA ARG A 198 3.33 9.60 3.04
C ARG A 198 4.60 9.15 3.77
N ASN A 199 5.25 10.03 4.53
CA ASN A 199 6.50 9.72 5.24
C ASN A 199 6.35 8.68 6.36
N LEU A 200 5.13 8.46 6.86
CA LEU A 200 4.82 7.53 7.96
C LEU A 200 4.19 6.23 7.45
N SER A 201 4.29 5.99 6.15
CA SER A 201 3.49 5.01 5.42
C SER A 201 4.28 3.80 4.92
N LEU A 202 3.54 2.70 4.72
CA LEU A 202 3.94 1.61 3.81
C LEU A 202 3.87 2.02 2.32
N VAL A 203 3.48 3.26 2.00
CA VAL A 203 3.31 3.78 0.64
C VAL A 203 4.63 4.37 0.18
N GLY A 204 5.53 3.49 -0.27
CA GLY A 204 6.78 3.84 -0.90
C GLY A 204 6.88 3.35 -2.35
N PRO A 205 8.06 3.50 -3.00
CA PRO A 205 8.30 2.97 -4.34
C PRO A 205 8.12 1.46 -4.39
N ALA A 206 8.47 0.76 -3.30
CA ALA A 206 8.23 -0.67 -3.13
C ALA A 206 6.77 -1.02 -3.37
N THR A 207 5.84 -0.33 -2.70
CA THR A 207 4.41 -0.61 -2.83
C THR A 207 3.89 -0.28 -4.23
N ILE A 208 4.31 0.84 -4.82
CA ILE A 208 3.92 1.20 -6.21
C ILE A 208 4.46 0.16 -7.20
N PHE A 209 5.72 -0.25 -7.05
CA PHE A 209 6.35 -1.27 -7.88
C PHE A 209 5.64 -2.62 -7.73
N GLN A 210 5.34 -3.07 -6.51
CA GLN A 210 4.63 -4.33 -6.28
C GLN A 210 3.21 -4.29 -6.87
N SER A 211 2.50 -3.15 -6.74
CA SER A 211 1.17 -2.95 -7.35
C SER A 211 1.21 -2.97 -8.89
N ALA A 212 2.30 -2.56 -9.52
CA ALA A 212 2.49 -2.70 -10.96
C ALA A 212 2.94 -4.13 -11.34
N LEU A 213 3.86 -4.72 -10.57
CA LEU A 213 4.44 -6.03 -10.83
C LEU A 213 3.40 -7.15 -10.80
N VAL A 214 2.39 -7.06 -9.93
CA VAL A 214 1.33 -8.09 -9.86
C VAL A 214 0.55 -8.21 -11.19
N TYR A 215 0.45 -7.12 -11.98
CA TYR A 215 -0.14 -7.18 -13.32
C TYR A 215 0.72 -7.96 -14.29
N ILE A 216 2.03 -7.71 -14.31
CA ILE A 216 2.99 -8.51 -15.09
C ILE A 216 2.90 -9.99 -14.67
N TYR A 217 2.94 -10.26 -13.37
CA TYR A 217 2.82 -11.62 -12.82
C TYR A 217 1.52 -12.31 -13.25
N SER A 218 0.39 -11.58 -13.25
CA SER A 218 -0.89 -12.14 -13.70
C SER A 218 -0.88 -12.55 -15.16
N GLN A 219 -0.26 -11.77 -16.04
CA GLN A 219 -0.14 -12.11 -17.46
C GLN A 219 0.77 -13.32 -17.69
N PHE A 220 1.81 -13.49 -16.86
CA PHE A 220 2.64 -14.71 -16.87
C PHE A 220 1.85 -15.97 -16.51
N LYS A 221 0.89 -15.84 -15.61
CA LYS A 221 0.07 -16.97 -15.12
C LYS A 221 -1.18 -17.22 -15.94
N TYR A 222 -1.47 -16.36 -16.92
CA TYR A 222 -2.65 -16.43 -17.77
C TYR A 222 -2.79 -17.75 -18.57
N HIS A 223 -1.67 -18.37 -18.93
CA HIS A 223 -1.68 -19.66 -19.65
C HIS A 223 -1.98 -20.85 -18.73
N THR A 224 -1.64 -20.74 -17.45
CA THR A 224 -1.90 -21.81 -16.45
C THR A 224 -3.29 -21.69 -15.85
N PHE A 225 -3.78 -20.46 -15.70
CA PHE A 225 -5.05 -20.14 -15.07
C PHE A 225 -5.80 -19.16 -15.99
N LYS A 226 -6.94 -19.59 -16.57
CA LYS A 226 -7.88 -18.75 -17.33
C LYS A 226 -9.17 -18.47 -16.53
N PRO A 227 -9.10 -17.66 -15.47
CA PRO A 227 -10.27 -17.28 -14.70
C PRO A 227 -11.02 -16.13 -15.39
N ASP A 228 -12.35 -16.18 -15.29
CA ASP A 228 -13.19 -15.04 -15.60
C ASP A 228 -12.86 -13.85 -14.67
N GLY A 229 -12.88 -12.62 -15.19
CA GLY A 229 -12.68 -11.40 -14.40
C GLY A 229 -11.24 -10.93 -14.20
N PHE A 230 -10.26 -11.55 -14.89
CA PHE A 230 -8.88 -11.10 -14.91
C PHE A 230 -8.62 -10.04 -16.00
N PRO A 231 -7.66 -9.12 -15.78
CA PRO A 231 -7.41 -8.02 -16.70
C PRO A 231 -6.84 -8.53 -18.02
N ALA A 232 -7.35 -7.98 -19.13
CA ALA A 232 -6.77 -8.17 -20.45
C ALA A 232 -5.34 -7.61 -20.51
N LEU A 233 -4.58 -7.98 -21.54
CA LEU A 233 -3.22 -7.50 -21.75
C LEU A 233 -3.15 -5.97 -21.74
N ASP A 234 -4.00 -5.31 -22.52
CA ASP A 234 -4.02 -3.84 -22.61
C ASP A 234 -4.29 -3.17 -21.26
N THR A 235 -5.23 -3.71 -20.48
CA THR A 235 -5.53 -3.22 -19.13
C THR A 235 -4.32 -3.38 -18.22
N SER A 236 -3.63 -4.52 -18.29
CA SER A 236 -2.44 -4.80 -17.49
C SER A 236 -1.27 -3.89 -17.86
N MET A 237 -1.03 -3.71 -19.16
CA MET A 237 -0.02 -2.77 -19.67
C MET A 237 -0.32 -1.33 -19.24
N GLY A 238 -1.59 -0.93 -19.25
CA GLY A 238 -2.02 0.38 -18.76
C GLY A 238 -1.73 0.59 -17.27
N MET A 239 -1.98 -0.41 -16.43
CA MET A 239 -1.68 -0.34 -14.99
C MET A 239 -0.18 -0.32 -14.70
N VAL A 240 0.61 -1.12 -15.43
CA VAL A 240 2.08 -1.08 -15.32
C VAL A 240 2.62 0.29 -15.73
N SER A 241 2.12 0.85 -16.83
CA SER A 241 2.48 2.19 -17.30
C SER A 241 2.14 3.27 -16.28
N LYS A 242 0.99 3.15 -15.60
CA LYS A 242 0.60 4.03 -14.49
C LYS A 242 1.61 3.95 -13.34
N GLY A 243 2.01 2.75 -12.91
CA GLY A 243 3.04 2.57 -11.89
C GLY A 243 4.38 3.20 -12.27
N ILE A 244 4.83 3.01 -13.52
CA ILE A 244 6.05 3.65 -14.07
C ILE A 244 5.94 5.17 -14.02
N SER A 245 4.80 5.74 -14.42
CA SER A 245 4.55 7.19 -14.41
C SER A 245 4.67 7.76 -13.00
N ILE A 246 4.01 7.14 -12.01
CA ILE A 246 4.09 7.55 -10.60
C ILE A 246 5.54 7.51 -10.11
N LEU A 247 6.25 6.39 -10.31
CA LEU A 247 7.66 6.26 -9.89
C LEU A 247 8.56 7.29 -10.56
N THR A 248 8.32 7.60 -11.84
CA THR A 248 9.11 8.59 -12.59
C THR A 248 8.91 10.00 -12.03
N ILE A 249 7.65 10.40 -11.77
CA ILE A 249 7.33 11.68 -11.13
C ILE A 249 8.08 11.80 -9.80
N GLU A 250 8.07 10.75 -8.99
CA GLU A 250 8.70 10.76 -7.67
C GLU A 250 10.23 10.75 -7.77
N SER A 251 10.81 10.06 -8.76
CA SER A 251 12.25 10.10 -9.05
C SER A 251 12.74 11.51 -9.39
N THR A 252 11.95 12.26 -10.17
CA THR A 252 12.31 13.66 -10.50
C THR A 252 12.25 14.57 -9.29
N ARG A 253 11.37 14.29 -8.32
CA ARG A 253 11.29 15.03 -7.05
C ARG A 253 12.46 14.69 -6.12
N ALA A 254 12.81 13.40 -5.98
CA ALA A 254 13.92 12.95 -5.14
C ALA A 254 15.28 13.50 -5.61
N THR A 255 15.51 13.54 -6.94
CA THR A 255 16.75 14.07 -7.53
C THR A 255 16.97 15.56 -7.21
N ARG A 256 15.89 16.32 -6.94
CA ARG A 256 15.98 17.72 -6.52
C ARG A 256 16.24 17.89 -5.02
N ALA A 257 16.07 16.83 -4.23
CA ALA A 257 16.05 16.88 -2.76
C ALA A 257 17.21 16.13 -2.09
N GLN A 258 17.76 15.07 -2.68
CA GLN A 258 18.86 14.27 -2.10
C GLN A 258 19.93 13.83 -3.11
N GLY A 259 21.14 13.56 -2.59
CA GLY A 259 22.32 13.10 -3.35
C GLY A 259 22.16 11.72 -4.05
N GLY A 260 23.02 11.48 -5.03
CA GLY A 260 22.82 10.54 -6.16
C GLY A 260 22.78 9.02 -5.93
N PHE A 261 22.73 8.50 -4.69
CA PHE A 261 22.67 7.05 -4.45
C PHE A 261 21.24 6.50 -4.59
N TYR A 262 20.24 7.21 -4.03
CA TYR A 262 18.82 6.80 -4.09
C TYR A 262 18.20 6.97 -5.49
N SER A 263 18.65 7.98 -6.25
CA SER A 263 18.19 8.20 -7.64
C SER A 263 18.59 7.06 -8.57
N LYS A 264 19.76 6.43 -8.33
CA LYS A 264 20.23 5.30 -9.14
C LYS A 264 19.37 4.05 -8.94
N SER A 265 19.08 3.68 -7.70
CA SER A 265 18.22 2.52 -7.39
C SER A 265 16.82 2.70 -8.00
N LEU A 266 16.21 3.87 -7.84
CA LEU A 266 14.88 4.14 -8.39
C LEU A 266 14.87 4.10 -9.92
N SER A 267 15.92 4.63 -10.57
CA SER A 267 16.07 4.53 -12.03
C SER A 267 16.20 3.08 -12.50
N GLU A 268 16.89 2.21 -11.76
CA GLU A 268 17.02 0.78 -12.07
C GLU A 268 15.67 0.06 -11.90
N ILE A 269 14.90 0.39 -10.86
CA ILE A 269 13.55 -0.14 -10.63
C ILE A 269 12.59 0.25 -11.76
N ILE A 270 12.61 1.53 -12.16
CA ILE A 270 11.79 2.03 -13.29
C ILE A 270 12.18 1.31 -14.58
N LYS A 271 13.48 1.19 -14.85
CA LYS A 271 13.99 0.48 -16.04
C LYS A 271 13.54 -0.98 -16.04
N THR A 272 13.54 -1.64 -14.88
CA THR A 272 13.07 -3.03 -14.73
C THR A 272 11.60 -3.17 -15.14
N LEU A 273 10.71 -2.30 -14.63
CA LEU A 273 9.30 -2.33 -15.06
C LEU A 273 9.14 -2.04 -16.54
N GLN A 274 9.92 -1.12 -17.11
CA GLN A 274 9.89 -0.80 -18.54
C GLN A 274 10.29 -2.00 -19.40
N THR A 275 11.37 -2.71 -19.03
CA THR A 275 11.81 -3.92 -19.73
C THR A 275 10.78 -5.04 -19.64
N LEU A 276 10.18 -5.26 -18.47
CA LEU A 276 9.12 -6.26 -18.31
C LEU A 276 7.84 -5.87 -19.08
N LEU A 277 7.54 -4.56 -19.16
CA LEU A 277 6.42 -4.04 -19.95
C LEU A 277 6.62 -4.27 -21.44
N SER A 278 7.84 -4.08 -21.97
CA SER A 278 8.13 -4.29 -23.38
C SER A 278 8.15 -5.77 -23.79
N SER A 279 8.45 -6.69 -22.86
CA SER A 279 8.47 -8.13 -23.14
C SER A 279 7.08 -8.79 -23.12
N LEU A 280 6.10 -8.17 -22.44
CA LEU A 280 4.74 -8.71 -22.24
C LEU A 280 4.03 -9.17 -23.53
N PRO A 281 3.99 -8.39 -24.63
CA PRO A 281 3.29 -8.81 -25.86
C PRO A 281 3.90 -10.03 -26.55
N ALA A 282 5.24 -10.10 -26.58
CA ALA A 282 5.95 -11.24 -27.15
C ALA A 282 5.66 -12.52 -26.36
N MET A 283 5.54 -12.39 -25.03
CA MET A 283 5.26 -13.50 -24.13
C MET A 283 3.84 -14.07 -24.25
N GLN A 284 2.87 -13.26 -24.68
CA GLN A 284 1.51 -13.73 -24.97
C GLN A 284 1.34 -14.33 -26.36
N GLY A 285 2.42 -14.45 -27.15
CA GLY A 285 2.36 -14.97 -28.51
C GLY A 285 1.70 -14.02 -29.51
N LEU A 286 1.58 -12.73 -29.18
CA LEU A 286 1.04 -11.69 -30.07
C LEU A 286 2.09 -11.11 -31.04
N VAL A 287 3.35 -11.46 -30.85
CA VAL A 287 4.43 -11.20 -31.82
C VAL A 287 4.80 -12.54 -32.44
N GLU A 288 4.46 -12.74 -33.71
CA GLU A 288 5.06 -13.81 -34.51
C GLU A 288 6.58 -13.62 -34.47
N THR A 289 7.31 -14.60 -33.94
CA THR A 289 8.75 -14.70 -34.19
C THR A 289 8.92 -14.63 -35.71
N PRO A 290 9.74 -13.71 -36.25
CA PRO A 290 9.97 -13.67 -37.68
C PRO A 290 10.47 -15.05 -38.10
N HIS A 291 9.74 -15.73 -38.98
CA HIS A 291 10.29 -16.89 -39.66
C HIS A 291 11.55 -16.43 -40.38
N VAL A 292 12.71 -16.78 -39.83
CA VAL A 292 14.00 -16.54 -40.44
C VAL A 292 14.09 -17.44 -41.67
N MET A 293 13.65 -16.91 -42.82
CA MET A 293 14.24 -17.35 -44.08
C MET A 293 15.69 -16.87 -44.07
N ASN A 294 16.57 -17.86 -44.10
CA ASN A 294 18.01 -17.73 -44.04
C ASN A 294 18.54 -17.02 -45.29
N ASP A 295 18.59 -15.69 -45.25
CA ASP A 295 19.37 -14.87 -46.18
C ASP A 295 20.28 -13.92 -45.40
N GLY A 296 21.46 -14.45 -45.04
CA GLY A 296 22.77 -13.80 -45.14
C GLY A 296 22.98 -12.32 -44.77
N VAL A 297 22.18 -11.71 -43.88
CA VAL A 297 22.43 -10.34 -43.39
C VAL A 297 22.35 -10.31 -41.86
N SER A 298 23.45 -9.90 -41.23
CA SER A 298 23.56 -9.70 -39.79
C SER A 298 22.68 -8.52 -39.33
N VAL A 299 21.48 -8.82 -38.83
CA VAL A 299 20.61 -7.83 -38.19
C VAL A 299 20.75 -7.95 -36.68
N SER A 300 21.42 -6.97 -36.08
CA SER A 300 21.72 -6.86 -34.65
C SER A 300 20.56 -6.27 -33.84
N ASN A 301 19.32 -6.73 -34.05
CA ASN A 301 18.16 -6.25 -33.28
C ASN A 301 17.30 -7.44 -32.84
N ALA A 302 17.83 -8.28 -31.96
CA ALA A 302 16.97 -9.05 -31.07
C ALA A 302 16.40 -8.06 -30.03
N PRO A 303 15.10 -8.09 -29.69
CA PRO A 303 14.63 -7.38 -28.51
C PRO A 303 15.46 -7.87 -27.32
N ASP A 304 16.00 -6.95 -26.52
CA ASP A 304 16.77 -7.27 -25.32
C ASP A 304 15.98 -8.30 -24.52
N THR A 305 16.40 -9.56 -24.64
CA THR A 305 15.82 -10.66 -23.88
C THR A 305 16.21 -10.40 -22.45
N PHE A 306 15.27 -10.62 -21.53
CA PHE A 306 15.49 -10.42 -20.11
C PHE A 306 16.71 -11.24 -19.67
N ASP A 307 17.86 -10.58 -19.54
CA ASP A 307 19.11 -11.21 -19.18
C ASP A 307 19.21 -11.24 -17.65
N GLU A 308 18.83 -12.37 -17.06
CA GLU A 308 18.93 -12.63 -15.62
C GLU A 308 20.34 -12.36 -15.08
N GLN A 309 21.39 -12.44 -15.91
CA GLN A 309 22.78 -12.24 -15.50
C GLN A 309 23.20 -10.77 -15.42
N ASN A 310 22.51 -9.87 -16.13
CA ASN A 310 22.72 -8.42 -16.05
C ASN A 310 21.75 -7.73 -15.08
N TRP A 311 20.93 -8.51 -14.37
CA TRP A 311 20.08 -7.99 -13.31
C TRP A 311 20.96 -7.46 -12.18
N GLY A 312 20.96 -6.14 -11.98
CA GLY A 312 21.54 -5.53 -10.79
C GLY A 312 20.78 -6.00 -9.54
N GLY A 313 21.21 -7.10 -8.91
CA GLY A 313 20.59 -7.65 -7.70
C GLY A 313 20.43 -6.61 -6.58
N ASN A 314 21.31 -5.60 -6.57
CA ASN A 314 21.28 -4.47 -5.65
C ASN A 314 20.00 -3.62 -5.74
N ALA A 315 19.33 -3.53 -6.89
CA ALA A 315 18.15 -2.68 -7.07
C ALA A 315 16.91 -3.25 -6.36
N LEU A 316 16.70 -4.56 -6.42
CA LEU A 316 15.61 -5.23 -5.71
C LEU A 316 15.88 -5.29 -4.21
N ASP A 317 17.13 -5.49 -3.80
CA ASP A 317 17.51 -5.40 -2.39
C ASP A 317 17.28 -3.98 -1.88
N SER A 318 17.74 -2.96 -2.61
CA SER A 318 17.48 -1.56 -2.29
C SER A 318 15.98 -1.25 -2.27
N LEU A 319 15.16 -1.82 -3.17
CA LEU A 319 13.71 -1.69 -3.14
C LEU A 319 13.09 -2.27 -1.87
N ASN A 320 13.58 -3.41 -1.38
CA ASN A 320 13.10 -4.04 -0.16
C ASN A 320 13.39 -3.19 1.08
N TYR A 321 14.44 -2.36 1.04
CA TYR A 321 14.80 -1.44 2.12
C TYR A 321 14.34 0.00 1.86
N MET A 322 13.83 0.31 0.66
CA MET A 322 13.31 1.63 0.31
C MET A 322 12.00 1.90 1.03
N THR A 323 12.09 2.78 2.02
CA THR A 323 11.02 3.31 2.84
C THR A 323 10.51 4.64 2.29
N ALA A 324 9.39 5.13 2.80
CA ALA A 324 8.97 6.50 2.56
C ALA A 324 9.99 7.54 3.09
N SER A 325 10.82 7.17 4.07
CA SER A 325 11.90 8.01 4.59
C SER A 325 13.07 8.16 3.61
N ASP A 326 13.24 7.25 2.65
CA ASP A 326 14.25 7.36 1.58
C ASP A 326 13.82 8.35 0.48
N TRP A 327 12.61 8.92 0.57
CA TRP A 327 12.07 9.94 -0.34
C TRP A 327 12.20 11.37 0.20
N MET A 328 12.85 11.56 1.36
CA MET A 328 12.84 12.85 2.04
C MET A 328 13.52 13.96 1.21
N GLY A 329 12.83 15.06 0.94
CA GLY A 329 13.44 16.37 1.17
C GLY A 329 13.24 16.73 2.63
N ASP A 330 14.10 17.62 3.16
CA ASP A 330 14.10 18.17 4.53
C ASP A 330 12.80 17.93 5.33
N PRO A 331 12.84 17.23 6.49
CA PRO A 331 11.66 16.87 7.29
C PRO A 331 10.94 18.07 7.96
N SER A 332 11.17 19.30 7.49
CA SER A 332 10.53 20.52 8.00
C SER A 332 9.04 20.57 7.62
N GLY A 333 8.21 20.00 8.49
CA GLY A 333 6.74 20.15 8.45
C GLY A 333 6.11 19.65 9.76
N PRO A 334 5.00 20.26 10.21
CA PRO A 334 4.37 19.89 11.48
C PRO A 334 3.87 18.44 11.42
N PHE A 335 4.39 17.61 12.32
CA PHE A 335 3.94 16.24 12.48
C PHE A 335 2.47 16.25 12.90
N MET A 336 1.57 15.81 12.01
CA MET A 336 0.13 15.64 12.28
C MET A 336 -0.64 16.88 12.78
N GLY A 337 -0.15 18.10 12.57
CA GLY A 337 -0.80 19.28 13.18
C GLY A 337 -0.77 19.25 14.72
N PHE A 338 0.12 18.43 15.33
CA PHE A 338 0.40 18.47 16.77
C PHE A 338 1.35 19.60 17.17
N MET A 339 1.82 20.40 16.21
CA MET A 339 2.58 21.62 16.45
C MET A 339 2.12 22.72 15.48
N ASP A 340 0.93 23.25 15.72
CA ASP A 340 0.77 24.71 15.67
C ASP A 340 0.87 25.19 17.12
N LEU A 341 2.10 25.20 17.64
CA LEU A 341 2.41 26.10 18.75
C LEU A 341 2.53 27.46 18.09
N GLY A 342 1.44 28.22 18.16
CA GLY A 342 1.36 29.55 17.55
C GLY A 342 2.58 30.38 17.91
N GLU A 343 3.25 30.89 16.88
CA GLU A 343 4.04 32.10 17.03
C GLU A 343 3.09 33.29 16.89
N SER A 344 2.77 33.87 18.05
CA SER A 344 2.37 35.27 18.34
C SER A 344 1.47 36.03 17.36
#